data_AF-A0A2C9L4J3-F1
#
_entry.id   AF-A0A2C9L4J3-F1
#
_cell.length_a   1.000
_cell.length_b   1.000
_cell.length_c   1.000
_cell.angle_alpha   90.00
_cell.angle_beta   90.00
_cell.angle_gamma   90.00
#
_symmetry.space_group_name_H-M   'P 1'
#
loop_
_entity.id
_entity.type
_entity.pdbx_description
1 polymer ?
#
loop_
_entity_poly.entity_id
_entity_poly.type
_entity_poly.pdbx_seq_one_letter_code
_entity_poly.pdbx_strand_id
1 'polypeptide(L)'
;MGALKLTLLSFMLLTVASGHPRFRNLIPNGDQVIFLNGPWPGVGHTNRGGGGELNPFGVDFRNNNFQWTRELCLRDSDGDGRSNGRELGDPNCVWRVGQPNPPGPVTHPGFRD
;
A
#
# COMPACT_ATOMS: atom_id res chain seq x y z
N MET A 1 -24.74 36.01 -44.08
CA MET A 1 -25.25 35.35 -42.86
C MET A 1 -24.20 34.35 -42.41
N GLY A 2 -23.31 34.76 -41.50
CA GLY A 2 -22.24 33.91 -40.98
C GLY A 2 -22.46 33.68 -39.49
N ALA A 3 -22.54 32.42 -39.08
CA ALA A 3 -22.49 32.04 -37.67
C ALA A 3 -21.20 31.25 -37.46
N LEU A 4 -20.22 31.90 -36.83
CA LEU A 4 -18.96 31.28 -36.41
C LEU A 4 -19.27 30.36 -35.22
N LYS A 5 -19.25 29.04 -35.43
CA LYS A 5 -19.40 28.06 -34.35
C LYS A 5 -18.09 28.00 -33.57
N LEU A 6 -18.09 28.57 -32.37
CA LEU A 6 -16.98 28.48 -31.44
C LEU A 6 -17.05 27.11 -30.73
N THR A 7 -16.38 26.11 -31.28
CA THR A 7 -16.27 24.79 -30.64
C THR A 7 -15.22 24.89 -29.52
N LEU A 8 -15.67 24.93 -28.26
CA LEU A 8 -14.79 24.82 -27.09
C LEU A 8 -14.17 23.42 -27.06
N LEU A 9 -12.88 23.31 -27.41
CA LEU A 9 -12.08 22.11 -27.14
C LEU A 9 -11.79 22.05 -25.64
N SER A 10 -12.49 21.15 -24.94
CA SER A 10 -12.18 20.80 -23.55
C SER A 10 -10.86 20.05 -23.50
N PHE A 11 -9.82 20.67 -22.94
CA PHE A 11 -8.54 20.02 -22.67
C PHE A 11 -8.72 19.15 -21.41
N MET A 12 -8.90 17.84 -21.57
CA MET A 12 -8.81 16.90 -20.43
C MET A 12 -7.39 16.95 -19.87
N LEU A 13 -7.25 17.49 -18.65
CA LEU A 13 -6.04 17.33 -17.85
C LEU A 13 -5.90 15.84 -17.51
N LEU A 14 -5.04 15.15 -18.26
CA LEU A 14 -4.54 13.83 -17.90
C LEU A 14 -3.69 13.98 -16.63
N THR A 15 -4.31 13.78 -15.47
CA THR A 15 -3.57 13.65 -14.22
C THR A 15 -2.79 12.34 -14.25
N VAL A 16 -1.49 12.44 -14.52
CA VAL A 16 -0.60 11.27 -14.43
C VAL A 16 -0.38 10.98 -12.93
N ALA A 17 -0.92 9.86 -12.46
CA ALA A 17 -0.61 9.37 -11.12
C ALA A 17 0.79 8.74 -11.12
N SER A 18 1.72 9.31 -10.37
CA SER A 18 3.04 8.69 -10.14
C SER A 18 2.88 7.59 -9.09
N GLY A 19 3.10 6.34 -9.49
CA GLY A 19 3.25 5.24 -8.54
C GLY A 19 4.60 5.34 -7.84
N HIS A 20 4.63 5.08 -6.54
CA HIS A 20 5.88 5.01 -5.75
C HIS A 20 6.18 3.55 -5.37
N PRO A 21 6.57 2.68 -6.33
CA PRO A 21 6.78 1.26 -6.08
C PRO A 21 7.86 0.98 -5.04
N ARG A 22 8.74 1.97 -4.76
CA ARG A 22 9.77 1.87 -3.71
C ARG A 22 9.23 1.60 -2.31
N PHE A 23 8.00 2.04 -2.00
CA PHE A 23 7.45 1.91 -0.64
C PHE A 23 7.21 0.46 -0.23
N ARG A 24 6.91 -0.43 -1.18
CA ARG A 24 6.76 -1.87 -0.88
C ARG A 24 8.07 -2.52 -0.44
N ASN A 25 9.22 -1.94 -0.81
CA ASN A 25 10.54 -2.43 -0.39
C ASN A 25 10.94 -1.92 1.01
N LEU A 26 10.13 -1.04 1.61
CA LEU A 26 10.37 -0.50 2.95
C LEU A 26 9.66 -1.32 4.04
N ILE A 27 8.93 -2.36 3.67
CA ILE A 27 8.21 -3.28 4.56
C ILE A 27 8.59 -4.72 4.18
N PRO A 28 8.56 -5.69 5.12
CA PRO A 28 8.79 -7.09 4.78
C PRO A 28 7.66 -7.60 3.87
N ASN A 29 8.00 -8.45 2.91
CA ASN A 29 7.05 -9.13 2.02
C ASN A 29 6.08 -8.22 1.26
N GLY A 30 6.40 -6.92 1.08
CA GLY A 30 5.50 -5.96 0.44
C GLY A 30 5.18 -6.26 -1.04
N ASP A 31 5.92 -7.16 -1.67
CA ASP A 31 5.67 -7.67 -3.02
C ASP A 31 4.99 -9.05 -3.05
N GLN A 32 4.81 -9.69 -1.89
CA GLN A 32 4.27 -11.05 -1.75
C GLN A 32 2.83 -11.10 -1.23
N VAL A 33 2.25 -9.95 -0.85
CA VAL A 33 0.88 -9.88 -0.34
C VAL A 33 -0.12 -10.35 -1.42
N ILE A 34 -0.95 -11.33 -1.06
CA ILE A 34 -2.04 -11.85 -1.87
C ILE A 34 -3.34 -11.65 -1.11
N PHE A 35 -4.33 -11.05 -1.77
CA PHE A 35 -5.65 -10.83 -1.20
C PHE A 35 -6.73 -11.03 -2.28
N LEU A 36 -7.85 -11.66 -1.91
CA LEU A 36 -8.95 -12.02 -2.82
C LEU A 36 -8.46 -12.68 -4.13
N ASN A 37 -7.64 -13.72 -4.00
CA ASN A 37 -7.10 -14.53 -5.12
C ASN A 37 -6.21 -13.78 -6.14
N GLY A 38 -5.55 -12.68 -5.73
CA GLY A 38 -4.58 -12.01 -6.59
C GLY A 38 -3.47 -11.29 -5.81
N PRO A 39 -2.36 -10.92 -6.48
CA PRO A 39 -1.27 -10.16 -5.88
C PRO A 39 -1.70 -8.72 -5.58
N TRP A 40 -1.26 -8.15 -4.45
CA TRP A 40 -1.60 -6.79 -4.02
C TRP A 40 -0.33 -5.97 -3.73
N PRO A 41 0.43 -5.59 -4.76
CA PRO A 41 1.70 -4.86 -4.59
C PRO A 41 1.51 -3.45 -4.00
N GLY A 42 0.29 -2.90 -4.05
CA GLY A 42 -0.08 -1.65 -3.39
C GLY A 42 -0.55 -1.83 -1.96
N VAL A 43 0.27 -2.46 -1.10
CA VAL A 43 -0.13 -2.91 0.26
C VAL A 43 -0.78 -1.82 1.11
N GLY A 44 -0.34 -0.56 0.99
CA GLY A 44 -0.91 0.58 1.74
C GLY A 44 -2.15 1.23 1.11
N HIS A 45 -2.69 0.68 0.02
CA HIS A 45 -3.78 1.30 -0.74
C HIS A 45 -5.01 0.41 -0.85
N THR A 46 -6.17 1.05 -1.01
CA THR A 46 -7.43 0.36 -1.35
C THR A 46 -7.45 -0.17 -2.78
N ASN A 47 -6.58 0.37 -3.65
CA ASN A 47 -6.35 -0.15 -4.99
C ASN A 47 -5.18 -1.15 -4.99
N ARG A 48 -5.42 -2.33 -5.59
CA ARG A 48 -4.44 -3.42 -5.73
C ARG A 48 -3.08 -3.01 -6.29
N GLY A 49 -3.10 -2.15 -7.32
CA GLY A 49 -1.89 -1.65 -7.97
C GLY A 49 -1.18 -0.51 -7.22
N GLY A 50 -1.74 -0.05 -6.10
CA GLY A 50 -1.30 1.15 -5.40
C GLY A 50 -1.97 2.43 -5.92
N GLY A 51 -1.59 3.57 -5.32
CA GLY A 51 -2.19 4.87 -5.62
C GLY A 51 -3.63 5.01 -5.11
N GLY A 52 -4.18 6.21 -5.24
CA GLY A 52 -5.50 6.51 -4.71
C GLY A 52 -5.54 6.49 -3.18
N GLU A 53 -6.70 6.13 -2.63
CA GLU A 53 -6.96 6.15 -1.20
C GLU A 53 -6.06 5.15 -0.44
N LEU A 54 -5.63 5.55 0.76
CA LEU A 54 -4.87 4.68 1.66
C LEU A 54 -5.85 3.78 2.42
N ASN A 55 -5.47 2.53 2.63
CA ASN A 55 -6.14 1.67 3.62
C ASN A 55 -5.59 1.98 5.03
N PRO A 56 -6.12 1.37 6.10
CA PRO A 56 -5.66 1.62 7.46
C PRO A 56 -4.14 1.44 7.64
N PHE A 57 -3.57 0.35 7.13
CA PHE A 57 -2.11 0.14 7.13
C PHE A 57 -1.35 1.26 6.45
N GLY A 58 -1.79 1.71 5.27
CA GLY A 58 -1.16 2.80 4.55
C GLY A 58 -1.21 4.13 5.29
N VAL A 59 -2.31 4.41 6.01
CA VAL A 59 -2.43 5.57 6.89
C VAL A 59 -1.41 5.49 8.01
N ASP A 60 -1.30 4.35 8.68
CA ASP A 60 -0.35 4.13 9.77
C ASP A 60 1.11 4.18 9.30
N PHE A 61 1.39 3.60 8.14
CA PHE A 61 2.71 3.64 7.53
C PHE A 61 3.10 5.07 7.17
N ARG A 62 2.18 5.86 6.61
CA ARG A 62 2.39 7.29 6.37
C ARG A 62 2.63 8.05 7.67
N ASN A 63 1.84 7.78 8.72
CA ASN A 63 2.00 8.42 10.03
C ASN A 63 3.33 8.05 10.70
N ASN A 64 3.89 6.89 10.35
CA ASN A 64 5.25 6.45 10.72
C ASN A 64 6.33 6.94 9.74
N ASN A 65 6.08 8.01 8.98
CA ASN A 65 7.02 8.58 8.01
C ASN A 65 7.52 7.58 6.96
N PHE A 66 6.69 6.60 6.59
CA PHE A 66 7.01 5.52 5.68
C PHE A 66 8.19 4.66 6.15
N GLN A 67 8.30 4.43 7.46
CA GLN A 67 9.32 3.57 8.06
C GLN A 67 8.69 2.32 8.70
N TRP A 68 9.34 1.17 8.51
CA TRP A 68 9.02 -0.06 9.25
C TRP A 68 9.56 0.04 10.68
N THR A 69 8.86 0.80 11.51
CA THR A 69 9.18 0.97 12.94
C THR A 69 8.65 -0.21 13.74
N ARG A 70 9.19 -0.40 14.95
CA ARG A 70 8.63 -1.39 15.90
C ARG A 70 7.17 -1.08 16.24
N GLU A 71 6.82 0.21 16.33
CA GLU A 71 5.45 0.65 16.59
C GLU A 71 4.51 0.21 15.46
N LEU A 72 4.85 0.49 14.21
CA LEU A 72 4.06 0.08 13.06
C LEU A 72 3.95 -1.45 12.99
N CYS A 73 5.05 -2.17 13.19
CA CYS A 73 5.06 -3.63 13.16
C CYS A 73 4.15 -4.27 14.23
N LEU A 74 4.07 -3.68 15.43
CA LEU A 74 3.23 -4.18 16.51
C LEU A 74 1.76 -3.73 16.41
N ARG A 75 1.47 -2.74 15.57
CA ARG A 75 0.10 -2.24 15.37
C ARG A 75 -0.72 -3.28 14.63
N ASP A 76 -1.99 -3.39 15.03
CA ASP A 76 -3.06 -4.08 14.29
C ASP A 76 -3.81 -2.98 13.53
N SER A 77 -3.43 -2.76 12.27
CA SER A 77 -3.89 -1.59 11.53
C SER A 77 -5.33 -1.72 11.05
N ASP A 78 -5.79 -2.93 10.73
CA ASP A 78 -7.14 -3.16 10.21
C ASP A 78 -8.13 -3.74 11.22
N GLY A 79 -7.68 -4.07 12.44
CA GLY A 79 -8.52 -4.48 13.55
C GLY A 79 -9.02 -5.92 13.43
N ASP A 80 -8.22 -6.80 12.83
CA ASP A 80 -8.50 -8.23 12.72
C ASP A 80 -7.93 -9.05 13.90
N GLY A 81 -7.16 -8.41 14.80
CA GLY A 81 -6.52 -9.02 15.96
C GLY A 81 -5.11 -9.55 15.68
N ARG A 82 -4.54 -9.28 14.50
CA ARG A 82 -3.17 -9.64 14.12
C ARG A 82 -2.35 -8.36 13.98
N SER A 83 -1.08 -8.41 14.38
CA SER A 83 -0.19 -7.27 14.14
C SER A 83 0.31 -7.28 12.69
N ASN A 84 0.57 -6.10 12.15
CA ASN A 84 1.18 -5.91 10.82
C ASN A 84 2.41 -6.80 10.62
N GLY A 85 3.24 -6.94 11.67
CA GLY A 85 4.40 -7.82 11.67
C GLY A 85 4.05 -9.29 11.55
N ARG A 86 3.02 -9.77 12.27
CA ARG A 86 2.57 -11.17 12.14
C ARG A 86 2.07 -11.48 10.73
N GLU A 87 1.41 -10.51 10.11
CA GLU A 87 0.84 -10.63 8.78
C GLU A 87 1.87 -10.56 7.67
N LEU A 88 2.83 -9.63 7.77
CA LEU A 88 3.90 -9.44 6.77
C LEU A 88 5.14 -10.33 7.04
N GLY A 89 5.08 -11.24 8.00
CA GLY A 89 6.12 -12.25 8.27
C GLY A 89 7.25 -11.79 9.21
N ASP A 90 7.14 -10.65 9.87
CA ASP A 90 8.04 -10.16 10.92
C ASP A 90 7.37 -10.12 12.32
N PRO A 91 6.97 -11.27 12.89
CA PRO A 91 6.21 -11.30 14.15
C PRO A 91 6.99 -10.78 15.37
N ASN A 92 8.32 -10.71 15.28
CA ASN A 92 9.19 -10.24 16.36
C ASN A 92 9.64 -8.77 16.17
N CYS A 93 9.25 -8.13 15.07
CA CYS A 93 9.63 -6.76 14.72
C CYS A 93 11.14 -6.53 14.63
N VAL A 94 11.84 -7.50 14.02
CA VAL A 94 13.29 -7.53 13.88
C VAL A 94 13.75 -7.27 12.44
N TRP A 95 12.86 -7.36 11.46
CA TRP A 95 13.20 -7.07 10.06
C TRP A 95 13.63 -5.61 9.89
N ARG A 96 14.58 -5.38 8.99
CA ARG A 96 15.09 -4.06 8.64
C ARG A 96 15.20 -3.93 7.13
N VAL A 97 15.01 -2.71 6.63
CA VAL A 97 15.11 -2.39 5.20
C VAL A 97 16.42 -2.91 4.61
N GLY A 98 16.32 -3.63 3.50
CA GLY A 98 17.46 -4.26 2.82
C GLY A 98 17.74 -5.71 3.25
N GLN A 99 17.10 -6.22 4.30
CA GLN A 99 17.15 -7.63 4.63
C GLN A 99 16.25 -8.45 3.68
N PRO A 100 16.58 -9.74 3.45
CA PRO A 100 15.69 -10.64 2.74
C PRO A 100 14.31 -10.71 3.39
N ASN A 101 13.29 -10.97 2.58
CA ASN A 101 11.95 -11.23 3.07
C ASN A 101 11.92 -12.48 3.98
N PRO A 102 11.27 -12.40 5.16
CA PRO A 102 11.05 -13.59 5.98
C PRO A 102 10.21 -14.64 5.22
N PRO A 103 10.50 -15.93 5.35
CA PRO A 103 9.74 -16.99 4.68
C PRO A 103 8.39 -17.21 5.36
N GLY A 104 7.44 -17.77 4.61
CA GLY A 104 6.14 -18.19 5.12
C GLY A 104 4.97 -17.46 4.43
N PRO A 105 3.74 -17.84 4.78
CA PRO A 105 2.56 -17.15 4.26
C PRO A 105 2.45 -15.75 4.86
N VAL A 106 1.96 -14.81 4.06
CA VAL A 106 1.62 -13.46 4.48
C VAL A 106 0.15 -13.16 4.19
N THR A 107 -0.44 -12.27 4.97
CA THR A 107 -1.82 -11.77 4.83
C THR A 107 -1.80 -10.28 4.52
N HIS A 108 -2.96 -9.63 4.45
CA HIS A 108 -3.06 -8.23 4.04
C HIS A 108 -3.33 -7.31 5.24
N PRO A 109 -2.36 -6.50 5.71
CA PRO A 109 -2.45 -5.74 6.99
C PRO A 109 -3.43 -4.55 7.01
N GLY A 110 -4.18 -4.40 5.93
CA GLY A 110 -5.08 -3.28 5.67
C GLY A 110 -6.51 -3.73 5.34
N PHE A 111 -6.78 -5.03 5.39
CA PHE A 111 -8.10 -5.62 5.17
C PHE A 111 -8.25 -6.85 6.06
N ARG A 112 -9.28 -6.81 6.90
CA ARG A 112 -9.61 -7.89 7.82
C ARG A 112 -9.77 -9.22 7.08
N ASP A 113 -9.07 -10.25 7.56
CA ASP A 113 -9.11 -11.63 7.08
C ASP A 113 -10.45 -12.36 7.39
#